data_AF-A0A7H9B9E6-F1
#
_entry.id   AF-A0A7H9B9E6-F1
#
_cell.length_a   1.000
_cell.length_b   1.000
_cell.length_c   1.000
_cell.angle_alpha   90.00
_cell.angle_beta   90.00
_cell.angle_gamma   90.00
#
_symmetry.space_group_name_H-M   'P 1'
#
loop_
_entity.id
_entity.type
_entity.pdbx_description
1 polymer ?
#
loop_
_entity_poly.entity_id
_entity_poly.type
_entity_poly.pdbx_seq_one_letter_code
_entity_poly.pdbx_strand_id
1 'polypeptide(L)'
;MSADEYKQQGNAAFAAKDYEKAVELFSKGIEVSEPANHVLYSNRSACFASMKKFAEALKDAEECVKINPSWSKGYNRVGAARFGLGNLDEAEKSFERALELDSSNKAAKDGLQQVQQAKSPKQQMPDLGLGQMFSDPNMIEKLKANPKTADMMKDPQLVAKVTQLKNNPQALSQDLFSDPRLMTIMATLMGIDLNMNPGEEPKKEEPKKEEVQKEAAKESEPKQEETSKESELEPEAMEVDDKGTQVEAEEAKSEGNKLYKARKFDEAIEQYQRAWDLHKDITYLNNRAAAEYEKGDYETAIATLNTAVEQGRESRADYKVIAKSFARIGNAYHKMNDFKKSIDYYQKSLTEFRNADVLTKLRNTEKELKKQEAEAYIDPEKAEEARLEGRDFFTKADWPNAVKAYTEMIKRAPEDARGYSNRAAALAKLMSFPEAIADCDRAIQKDPNFIKAYIRKASAQIAVKEYAAAIETLEEARGKDKELYNGANSKEIEQLYYKANSQRFQPSDANESPEETYQRAMKDPEVAKIMQDPVMQSILQQAQQNPAALQEHMQNPDVFKKIQTLIAAGIIRTGR
;
A
#
# COMPACT_ATOMS: atom_id res chain seq x y z
N MET A 1 -23.60 -7.89 38.12
CA MET A 1 -24.21 -8.11 36.80
C MET A 1 -23.68 -9.41 36.24
N SER A 2 -24.54 -10.22 35.63
CA SER A 2 -24.16 -11.49 35.03
C SER A 2 -23.35 -11.27 33.74
N ALA A 3 -22.63 -12.30 33.28
CA ALA A 3 -21.89 -12.25 32.01
C ALA A 3 -22.82 -11.90 30.82
N ASP A 4 -24.08 -12.35 30.86
CA ASP A 4 -25.08 -12.04 29.83
C ASP A 4 -25.58 -10.60 29.87
N GLU A 5 -25.73 -10.01 31.07
CA GLU A 5 -26.07 -8.59 31.21
C GLU A 5 -24.94 -7.70 30.69
N TYR A 6 -23.68 -8.02 31.01
CA TYR A 6 -22.51 -7.33 30.46
C TYR A 6 -22.42 -7.47 28.93
N LYS A 7 -22.71 -8.67 28.40
CA LYS A 7 -22.77 -8.91 26.96
C LYS A 7 -23.82 -8.03 26.26
N GLN A 8 -25.02 -7.94 26.84
CA GLN A 8 -26.10 -7.13 26.27
C GLN A 8 -25.76 -5.64 26.30
N GLN A 9 -25.25 -5.12 27.43
CA GLN A 9 -24.83 -3.73 27.54
C GLN A 9 -23.65 -3.42 26.61
N GLY A 10 -22.67 -4.33 26.51
CA GLY A 10 -21.54 -4.21 25.59
C GLY A 10 -21.99 -4.19 24.13
N ASN A 11 -22.97 -5.02 23.75
CA ASN A 11 -23.57 -4.98 22.41
C ASN A 11 -24.31 -3.67 22.14
N ALA A 12 -25.01 -3.11 23.14
CA ALA A 12 -25.68 -1.82 23.02
C ALA A 12 -24.66 -0.67 22.84
N ALA A 13 -23.57 -0.67 23.61
CA ALA A 13 -22.46 0.28 23.46
C ALA A 13 -21.78 0.15 22.08
N PHE A 14 -21.57 -1.09 21.61
CA PHE A 14 -21.04 -1.37 20.28
C PHE A 14 -21.97 -0.83 19.17
N ALA A 15 -23.28 -1.02 19.30
CA ALA A 15 -24.27 -0.47 18.36
C ALA A 15 -24.29 1.07 18.37
N ALA A 16 -24.03 1.68 19.53
CA ALA A 16 -23.85 3.13 19.68
C ALA A 16 -22.48 3.62 19.17
N LYS A 17 -21.61 2.74 18.66
CA LYS A 17 -20.23 3.02 18.23
C LYS A 17 -19.30 3.53 19.35
N ASP A 18 -19.68 3.33 20.60
CA ASP A 18 -18.84 3.59 21.77
C ASP A 18 -18.01 2.33 22.07
N TYR A 19 -16.91 2.20 21.34
CA TYR A 19 -16.10 0.98 21.34
C TYR A 19 -15.28 0.83 22.62
N GLU A 20 -14.83 1.93 23.21
CA GLU A 20 -14.11 1.96 24.49
C GLU A 20 -14.98 1.45 25.62
N LYS A 21 -16.21 1.94 25.73
CA LYS A 21 -17.17 1.46 26.73
C LYS A 21 -17.59 0.01 26.46
N ALA A 22 -17.76 -0.37 25.19
CA ALA A 22 -18.04 -1.76 24.84
C ALA A 22 -16.90 -2.71 25.28
N VAL A 23 -15.64 -2.31 25.09
CA VAL A 23 -14.47 -3.08 25.57
C VAL A 23 -14.48 -3.23 27.08
N GLU A 24 -14.76 -2.16 27.82
CA GLU A 24 -14.84 -2.21 29.28
C GLU A 24 -15.94 -3.20 29.74
N LEU A 25 -17.12 -3.11 29.14
CA LEU A 25 -18.26 -3.97 29.45
C LEU A 25 -18.00 -5.45 29.10
N PHE A 26 -17.40 -5.72 27.94
CA PHE A 26 -17.03 -7.09 27.58
C PHE A 26 -15.91 -7.64 28.47
N SER A 27 -14.97 -6.80 28.91
CA SER A 27 -13.91 -7.23 29.84
C SER A 27 -14.48 -7.63 31.19
N LYS A 28 -15.38 -6.82 31.76
CA LYS A 28 -16.14 -7.18 32.96
C LYS A 28 -16.96 -8.45 32.76
N GLY A 29 -17.58 -8.61 31.59
CA GLY A 29 -18.30 -9.82 31.22
C GLY A 29 -17.41 -11.07 31.20
N ILE A 30 -16.18 -10.95 30.70
CA ILE A 30 -15.20 -12.04 30.64
C ILE A 30 -14.76 -12.44 32.05
N GLU A 31 -14.51 -11.46 32.93
CA GLU A 31 -14.09 -11.70 34.33
C GLU A 31 -15.12 -12.49 35.13
N VAL A 32 -16.42 -12.28 34.87
CA VAL A 32 -17.52 -12.94 35.58
C VAL A 32 -18.09 -14.17 34.86
N SER A 33 -17.51 -14.55 33.71
CA SER A 33 -17.99 -15.68 32.91
C SER A 33 -17.27 -16.96 33.29
N GLU A 34 -17.94 -17.81 34.08
CA GLU A 34 -17.53 -19.19 34.32
C GLU A 34 -18.61 -20.17 33.83
N PRO A 35 -18.32 -21.03 32.84
CA PRO A 35 -17.06 -21.20 32.12
C PRO A 35 -16.76 -20.06 31.13
N ALA A 36 -15.52 -20.00 30.65
CA ALA A 36 -15.05 -18.98 29.71
C ALA A 36 -15.91 -18.94 28.43
N ASN A 37 -16.33 -17.74 28.03
CA ASN A 37 -17.27 -17.54 26.92
C ASN A 37 -16.58 -16.96 25.68
N HIS A 38 -16.40 -17.79 24.66
CA HIS A 38 -15.81 -17.43 23.36
C HIS A 38 -16.51 -16.25 22.67
N VAL A 39 -17.82 -16.05 22.88
CA VAL A 39 -18.59 -14.96 22.26
C VAL A 39 -18.16 -13.59 22.80
N LEU A 40 -17.85 -13.50 24.10
CA LEU A 40 -17.38 -12.25 24.71
C LEU A 40 -16.02 -11.83 24.17
N TYR A 41 -15.10 -12.78 24.03
CA TYR A 41 -13.80 -12.56 23.39
C TYR A 41 -13.96 -12.12 21.92
N SER A 42 -14.84 -12.76 21.15
CA SER A 42 -15.12 -12.36 19.76
C SER A 42 -15.73 -10.96 19.64
N ASN A 43 -16.61 -10.58 20.56
CA ASN A 43 -17.20 -9.24 20.57
C ASN A 43 -16.19 -8.16 20.98
N ARG A 44 -15.33 -8.44 21.97
CA ARG A 44 -14.24 -7.53 22.37
C ARG A 44 -13.18 -7.38 21.28
N SER A 45 -12.82 -8.48 20.61
CA SER A 45 -11.98 -8.48 19.41
C SER A 45 -12.55 -7.57 18.31
N ALA A 46 -13.87 -7.62 18.06
CA ALA A 46 -14.52 -6.75 17.09
C ALA A 46 -14.40 -5.26 17.44
N CYS A 47 -14.51 -4.92 18.73
CA CYS A 47 -14.33 -3.54 19.20
C CYS A 47 -12.90 -3.06 18.97
N PHE A 48 -11.90 -3.89 19.31
CA PHE A 48 -10.50 -3.57 19.06
C PHE A 48 -10.19 -3.38 17.57
N ALA A 49 -10.75 -4.24 16.71
CA ALA A 49 -10.63 -4.09 15.26
C ALA A 49 -11.26 -2.77 14.75
N SER A 50 -12.44 -2.38 15.26
CA SER A 50 -13.07 -1.09 14.94
C SER A 50 -12.23 0.11 15.36
N MET A 51 -11.46 -0.01 16.46
CA MET A 51 -10.49 0.98 16.92
C MET A 51 -9.12 0.89 16.24
N LYS A 52 -8.95 0.00 15.24
CA LYS A 52 -7.67 -0.30 14.56
C LYS A 52 -6.56 -0.84 15.49
N LYS A 53 -6.92 -1.35 16.67
CA LYS A 53 -6.03 -2.02 17.61
C LYS A 53 -5.92 -3.50 17.27
N PHE A 54 -5.30 -3.80 16.13
CA PHE A 54 -5.36 -5.13 15.52
C PHE A 54 -4.58 -6.21 16.28
N ALA A 55 -3.54 -5.83 17.05
CA ALA A 55 -2.78 -6.77 17.87
C ALA A 55 -3.63 -7.29 19.04
N GLU A 56 -4.34 -6.40 19.72
CA GLU A 56 -5.28 -6.74 20.79
C GLU A 56 -6.49 -7.51 20.25
N ALA A 57 -7.00 -7.12 19.07
CA ALA A 57 -8.06 -7.84 18.38
C ALA A 57 -7.65 -9.28 18.06
N LEU A 58 -6.40 -9.49 17.63
CA LEU A 58 -5.85 -10.82 17.34
C LEU A 58 -5.78 -11.68 18.59
N LYS A 59 -5.25 -11.14 19.70
CA LYS A 59 -5.14 -11.85 20.98
C LYS A 59 -6.51 -12.38 21.46
N ASP A 60 -7.54 -11.54 21.40
CA ASP A 60 -8.90 -11.96 21.77
C ASP A 60 -9.52 -12.95 20.78
N ALA A 61 -9.24 -12.78 19.48
CA ALA A 61 -9.71 -13.71 18.46
C ALA A 61 -9.08 -15.12 18.62
N GLU A 62 -7.80 -15.18 18.99
CA GLU A 62 -7.08 -16.43 19.26
C GLU A 62 -7.60 -17.13 20.52
N GLU A 63 -7.87 -16.39 21.60
CA GLU A 63 -8.50 -16.99 22.80
C GLU A 63 -9.93 -17.47 22.50
N CYS A 64 -10.68 -16.76 21.65
CA CYS A 64 -11.99 -17.19 21.18
C CYS A 64 -11.94 -18.57 20.48
N VAL A 65 -11.03 -18.78 19.53
CA VAL A 65 -10.92 -20.06 18.81
C VAL A 65 -10.29 -21.16 19.67
N LYS A 66 -9.50 -20.81 20.69
CA LYS A 66 -9.00 -21.75 21.69
C LYS A 66 -10.12 -22.28 22.60
N ILE A 67 -11.04 -21.41 23.01
CA ILE A 67 -12.22 -21.80 23.81
C ILE A 67 -13.22 -22.61 22.97
N ASN A 68 -13.44 -22.23 21.71
CA ASN A 68 -14.33 -22.96 20.80
C ASN A 68 -13.71 -23.17 19.40
N PRO A 69 -12.95 -24.26 19.19
CA PRO A 69 -12.24 -24.53 17.94
C PRO A 69 -13.12 -24.88 16.74
N SER A 70 -14.42 -25.14 16.93
CA SER A 70 -15.35 -25.46 15.83
C SER A 70 -16.19 -24.25 15.38
N TRP A 71 -15.96 -23.07 15.98
CA TRP A 71 -16.76 -21.88 15.68
C TRP A 71 -16.17 -21.05 14.53
N SER A 72 -16.77 -21.17 13.35
CA SER A 72 -16.35 -20.44 12.13
C SER A 72 -16.19 -18.91 12.35
N LYS A 73 -17.11 -18.28 13.11
CA LYS A 73 -17.03 -16.83 13.38
C LYS A 73 -15.77 -16.43 14.16
N GLY A 74 -15.21 -17.32 14.97
CA GLY A 74 -13.95 -17.07 15.67
C GLY A 74 -12.78 -16.95 14.71
N TYR A 75 -12.63 -17.90 13.79
CA TYR A 75 -11.59 -17.85 12.75
C TYR A 75 -11.75 -16.66 11.80
N ASN A 76 -12.99 -16.24 11.53
CA ASN A 76 -13.24 -14.99 10.80
C ASN A 76 -12.69 -13.75 11.56
N ARG A 77 -12.76 -13.71 12.90
CA ARG A 77 -12.12 -12.64 13.69
C ARG A 77 -10.60 -12.70 13.62
N VAL A 78 -10.02 -13.90 13.68
CA VAL A 78 -8.57 -14.10 13.55
C VAL A 78 -8.08 -13.60 12.19
N GLY A 79 -8.76 -13.99 11.11
CA GLY A 79 -8.46 -13.54 9.75
C GLY A 79 -8.55 -12.02 9.61
N ALA A 80 -9.63 -11.40 10.13
CA ALA A 80 -9.80 -9.95 10.08
C ALA A 80 -8.71 -9.19 10.86
N ALA A 81 -8.30 -9.68 12.02
CA ALA A 81 -7.23 -9.07 12.81
C ALA A 81 -5.86 -9.21 12.14
N ARG A 82 -5.53 -10.39 11.59
CA ARG A 82 -4.28 -10.63 10.84
C ARG A 82 -4.21 -9.79 9.56
N PHE A 83 -5.34 -9.63 8.87
CA PHE A 83 -5.43 -8.75 7.71
C PHE A 83 -5.16 -7.29 8.10
N GLY A 84 -5.73 -6.81 9.21
CA GLY A 84 -5.46 -5.48 9.74
C GLY A 84 -4.00 -5.24 10.16
N LEU A 85 -3.28 -6.31 10.53
CA LEU A 85 -1.83 -6.27 10.82
C LEU A 85 -0.95 -6.35 9.56
N GLY A 86 -1.52 -6.59 8.38
CA GLY A 86 -0.78 -6.80 7.14
C GLY A 86 -0.21 -8.21 6.96
N ASN A 87 -0.53 -9.16 7.84
CA ASN A 87 -0.09 -10.55 7.76
C ASN A 87 -1.00 -11.33 6.81
N LEU A 88 -0.91 -11.03 5.52
CA LEU A 88 -1.85 -11.53 4.49
C LEU A 88 -1.85 -13.07 4.38
N ASP A 89 -0.70 -13.73 4.53
CA ASP A 89 -0.59 -15.20 4.45
C ASP A 89 -1.34 -15.91 5.57
N GLU A 90 -1.16 -15.42 6.79
CA GLU A 90 -1.82 -15.99 7.96
C GLU A 90 -3.29 -15.58 8.05
N ALA A 91 -3.69 -14.46 7.44
CA ALA A 91 -5.07 -14.04 7.29
C ALA A 91 -5.84 -14.96 6.33
N GLU A 92 -5.25 -15.28 5.17
CA GLU A 92 -5.84 -16.21 4.18
C GLU A 92 -6.16 -17.56 4.82
N LYS A 93 -5.18 -18.20 5.48
CA LYS A 93 -5.36 -19.49 6.17
C LYS A 93 -6.50 -19.45 7.20
N SER A 94 -6.64 -18.32 7.91
CA SER A 94 -7.68 -18.16 8.93
C SER A 94 -9.07 -18.05 8.32
N PHE A 95 -9.21 -17.37 7.18
CA PHE A 95 -10.47 -17.30 6.45
C PHE A 95 -10.81 -18.62 5.78
N GLU A 96 -9.84 -19.33 5.20
CA GLU A 96 -10.02 -20.69 4.68
C GLU A 96 -10.52 -21.62 5.77
N ARG A 97 -9.89 -21.61 6.95
CA ARG A 97 -10.32 -22.41 8.09
C ARG A 97 -11.75 -22.05 8.55
N ALA A 98 -12.13 -20.77 8.50
CA ALA A 98 -13.50 -20.36 8.79
C ALA A 98 -14.49 -20.93 7.76
N LEU A 99 -14.12 -21.02 6.48
CA LEU A 99 -14.94 -21.56 5.40
C LEU A 99 -14.99 -23.08 5.37
N GLU A 100 -13.94 -23.76 5.85
CA GLU A 100 -13.97 -25.21 6.09
C GLU A 100 -15.00 -25.58 7.17
N LEU A 101 -15.10 -24.75 8.22
CA LEU A 101 -16.08 -24.95 9.30
C LEU A 101 -17.50 -24.52 8.92
N ASP A 102 -17.64 -23.46 8.12
CA ASP A 102 -18.92 -22.98 7.59
C ASP A 102 -18.72 -22.34 6.21
N SER A 103 -19.01 -23.11 5.16
CA SER A 103 -18.88 -22.68 3.77
C SER A 103 -19.89 -21.60 3.36
N SER A 104 -20.88 -21.30 4.20
CA SER A 104 -21.87 -20.24 3.99
C SER A 104 -21.49 -18.91 4.65
N ASN A 105 -20.40 -18.86 5.42
CA ASN A 105 -19.95 -17.67 6.14
C ASN A 105 -19.53 -16.56 5.16
N LYS A 106 -20.46 -15.64 4.87
CA LYS A 106 -20.25 -14.51 3.95
C LYS A 106 -19.07 -13.62 4.37
N ALA A 107 -18.92 -13.35 5.67
CA ALA A 107 -17.84 -12.49 6.16
C ALA A 107 -16.46 -13.10 5.90
N ALA A 108 -16.34 -14.43 6.02
CA ALA A 108 -15.09 -15.12 5.71
C ALA A 108 -14.81 -15.17 4.19
N LYS A 109 -15.84 -15.30 3.34
CA LYS A 109 -15.69 -15.18 1.87
C LYS A 109 -15.23 -13.79 1.46
N ASP A 110 -15.89 -12.76 1.99
CA ASP A 110 -15.55 -11.37 1.72
C ASP A 110 -14.13 -11.04 2.21
N GLY A 111 -13.75 -11.55 3.39
CA GLY A 111 -12.41 -11.41 3.95
C GLY A 111 -11.33 -12.11 3.11
N LEU A 112 -11.58 -13.35 2.68
CA LEU A 112 -10.67 -14.09 1.80
C LEU A 112 -10.47 -13.36 0.46
N GLN A 113 -11.55 -12.87 -0.13
CA GLN A 113 -11.48 -12.09 -1.38
C GLN A 113 -10.64 -10.81 -1.21
N GLN A 114 -10.79 -10.10 -0.09
CA GLN A 114 -9.99 -8.91 0.22
C GLN A 114 -8.49 -9.25 0.36
N VAL A 115 -8.17 -10.37 1.04
CA VAL A 115 -6.78 -10.84 1.17
C VAL A 115 -6.18 -11.19 -0.19
N GLN A 116 -6.91 -11.91 -1.04
CA GLN A 116 -6.46 -12.30 -2.38
C GLN A 116 -6.25 -11.09 -3.30
N GLN A 117 -7.12 -10.07 -3.19
CA GLN A 117 -6.93 -8.80 -3.87
C GLN A 117 -5.68 -8.07 -3.36
N ALA A 118 -5.44 -8.05 -2.04
CA ALA A 118 -4.27 -7.42 -1.45
C ALA A 118 -2.96 -8.14 -1.78
N LYS A 119 -2.99 -9.46 -2.01
CA LYS A 119 -1.82 -10.27 -2.41
C LYS A 119 -1.51 -10.26 -3.92
N SER A 120 -2.46 -9.86 -4.75
CA SER A 120 -2.27 -9.86 -6.20
C SER A 120 -1.19 -8.84 -6.59
N PRO A 121 -0.18 -9.18 -7.41
CA PRO A 121 0.91 -8.27 -7.82
C PRO A 121 0.48 -7.06 -8.69
N LYS A 122 -0.82 -6.77 -8.79
CA LYS A 122 -1.44 -5.94 -9.84
C LYS A 122 -1.92 -4.55 -9.40
N GLN A 123 -1.40 -3.99 -8.32
CA GLN A 123 -1.62 -2.58 -7.96
C GLN A 123 -0.32 -1.78 -7.93
N GLN A 124 0.29 -1.64 -9.10
CA GLN A 124 1.20 -0.53 -9.43
C GLN A 124 0.70 0.30 -10.62
N MET A 125 -0.57 0.18 -11.03
CA MET A 125 -1.20 1.15 -11.95
C MET A 125 -2.43 1.81 -11.32
N PRO A 126 -2.59 3.13 -11.45
CA PRO A 126 -3.79 3.83 -10.99
C PRO A 126 -5.03 3.34 -11.76
N ASP A 127 -6.11 3.08 -11.05
CA ASP A 127 -7.42 2.78 -11.63
C ASP A 127 -7.93 4.01 -12.41
N LEU A 128 -7.92 3.92 -13.73
CA LEU A 128 -8.35 4.96 -14.68
C LEU A 128 -9.88 5.07 -14.83
N GLY A 129 -10.67 4.42 -13.96
CA GLY A 129 -12.15 4.48 -14.04
C GLY A 129 -12.74 3.75 -15.25
N LEU A 130 -11.94 2.89 -15.89
CA LEU A 130 -12.30 2.10 -17.08
C LEU A 130 -13.58 1.27 -16.88
N GLY A 131 -13.79 0.72 -15.68
CA GLY A 131 -14.95 -0.11 -15.39
C GLY A 131 -16.30 0.60 -15.51
N GLN A 132 -16.36 1.91 -15.24
CA GLN A 132 -17.59 2.68 -15.40
C GLN A 132 -17.92 2.99 -16.87
N MET A 133 -16.91 3.11 -17.73
CA MET A 133 -17.09 3.45 -19.15
C MET A 133 -17.76 2.32 -19.95
N PHE A 134 -17.45 1.06 -19.62
CA PHE A 134 -18.03 -0.12 -20.26
C PHE A 134 -19.42 -0.50 -19.73
N SER A 135 -19.86 0.14 -18.64
CA SER A 135 -21.17 -0.15 -18.03
C SER A 135 -22.34 0.59 -18.70
N ASP A 136 -22.07 1.54 -19.62
CA ASP A 136 -23.10 2.28 -20.34
C ASP A 136 -23.91 1.35 -21.27
N PRO A 137 -25.24 1.21 -21.05
CA PRO A 137 -26.11 0.41 -21.92
C PRO A 137 -26.09 0.86 -23.39
N ASN A 138 -25.85 2.15 -23.64
CA ASN A 138 -25.94 2.78 -24.96
C ASN A 138 -24.56 3.01 -25.61
N MET A 139 -23.48 2.41 -25.06
CA MET A 139 -22.11 2.58 -25.55
C MET A 139 -21.96 2.24 -27.05
N ILE A 140 -22.55 1.12 -27.49
CA ILE A 140 -22.46 0.67 -28.89
C ILE A 140 -23.16 1.64 -29.85
N GLU A 141 -24.28 2.23 -29.43
CA GLU A 141 -24.99 3.24 -30.24
C GLU A 141 -24.19 4.53 -30.34
N LYS A 142 -23.56 4.97 -29.25
CA LYS A 142 -22.67 6.14 -29.24
C LYS A 142 -21.45 5.93 -30.15
N LEU A 143 -20.87 4.72 -30.15
CA LEU A 143 -19.76 4.37 -31.05
C LEU A 143 -20.18 4.28 -32.52
N LYS A 144 -21.43 3.91 -32.82
CA LYS A 144 -21.98 3.94 -34.18
C LYS A 144 -22.30 5.35 -34.67
N ALA A 145 -22.67 6.25 -33.77
CA ALA A 145 -22.98 7.65 -34.08
C ALA A 145 -21.73 8.54 -34.21
N ASN A 146 -20.56 8.10 -33.73
CA ASN A 146 -19.34 8.88 -33.79
C ASN A 146 -18.62 8.72 -35.15
N PRO A 147 -18.28 9.82 -35.86
CA PRO A 147 -17.65 9.78 -37.18
C PRO A 147 -16.35 8.97 -37.27
N LYS A 148 -15.55 8.90 -36.18
CA LYS A 148 -14.26 8.19 -36.16
C LYS A 148 -14.40 6.68 -35.94
N THR A 149 -15.47 6.24 -35.29
CA THR A 149 -15.70 4.82 -34.95
C THR A 149 -16.85 4.19 -35.74
N ALA A 150 -17.67 4.98 -36.44
CA ALA A 150 -18.83 4.49 -37.19
C ALA A 150 -18.49 3.43 -38.25
N ASP A 151 -17.38 3.61 -38.98
CA ASP A 151 -16.94 2.64 -39.99
C ASP A 151 -16.38 1.36 -39.36
N MET A 152 -15.75 1.47 -38.19
CA MET A 152 -15.19 0.34 -37.44
C MET A 152 -16.30 -0.52 -36.84
N MET A 153 -17.42 0.09 -36.46
CA MET A 153 -18.61 -0.59 -35.92
C MET A 153 -19.46 -1.31 -36.97
N LYS A 154 -19.05 -1.30 -38.25
CA LYS A 154 -19.60 -2.15 -39.32
C LYS A 154 -18.97 -3.55 -39.35
N ASP A 155 -17.82 -3.75 -38.71
CA ASP A 155 -17.13 -5.05 -38.61
C ASP A 155 -17.76 -5.93 -37.52
N PRO A 156 -18.42 -7.06 -37.87
CA PRO A 156 -19.08 -7.92 -36.90
C PRO A 156 -18.12 -8.54 -35.86
N GLN A 157 -16.85 -8.76 -36.23
CA GLN A 157 -15.86 -9.35 -35.31
C GLN A 157 -15.41 -8.33 -34.26
N LEU A 158 -15.25 -7.06 -34.66
CA LEU A 158 -14.88 -5.99 -33.74
C LEU A 158 -16.03 -5.67 -32.77
N VAL A 159 -17.27 -5.65 -33.25
CA VAL A 159 -18.46 -5.47 -32.40
C VAL A 159 -18.60 -6.61 -31.37
N ALA A 160 -18.31 -7.85 -31.77
CA ALA A 160 -18.30 -8.98 -30.85
C ALA A 160 -17.22 -8.83 -29.76
N LYS A 161 -16.00 -8.40 -30.11
CA LYS A 161 -14.93 -8.11 -29.15
C LYS A 161 -15.31 -6.98 -28.19
N VAL A 162 -15.84 -5.86 -28.69
CA VAL A 162 -16.29 -4.73 -27.85
C VAL A 162 -17.42 -5.17 -26.90
N THR A 163 -18.31 -6.07 -27.34
CA THR A 163 -19.38 -6.63 -26.51
C THR A 163 -18.84 -7.61 -25.46
N GLN A 164 -17.80 -8.39 -25.78
CA GLN A 164 -17.10 -9.24 -24.81
C GLN A 164 -16.37 -8.41 -23.76
N LEU A 165 -15.76 -7.28 -24.16
CA LEU A 165 -15.08 -6.35 -23.26
C LEU A 165 -16.06 -5.66 -22.28
N LYS A 166 -17.31 -5.40 -22.70
CA LYS A 166 -18.40 -4.96 -21.81
C LYS A 166 -18.68 -5.98 -20.69
N ASN A 167 -18.63 -7.27 -21.01
CA ASN A 167 -18.95 -8.34 -20.06
C ASN A 167 -17.73 -8.80 -19.24
N ASN A 168 -16.50 -8.54 -19.72
CA ASN A 168 -15.26 -8.87 -19.03
C ASN A 168 -14.18 -7.77 -19.23
N PRO A 169 -14.25 -6.66 -18.46
CA PRO A 169 -13.31 -5.55 -18.57
C PRO A 169 -11.85 -5.89 -18.22
N GLN A 170 -11.58 -7.08 -17.65
CA GLN A 170 -10.23 -7.52 -17.27
C GLN A 170 -9.47 -8.16 -18.45
N ALA A 171 -10.17 -8.72 -19.44
CA ALA A 171 -9.58 -9.17 -20.70
C ALA A 171 -9.00 -8.01 -21.54
N LEU A 172 -9.44 -6.78 -21.23
CA LEU A 172 -9.04 -5.54 -21.89
C LEU A 172 -7.52 -5.33 -21.92
N SER A 173 -6.80 -5.70 -20.85
CA SER A 173 -5.37 -5.37 -20.72
C SER A 173 -4.44 -6.04 -21.74
N GLN A 174 -4.80 -7.21 -22.28
CA GLN A 174 -3.99 -7.91 -23.28
C GLN A 174 -4.40 -7.56 -24.71
N ASP A 175 -5.69 -7.42 -24.98
CA ASP A 175 -6.20 -7.18 -26.33
C ASP A 175 -6.06 -5.72 -26.79
N LEU A 176 -6.04 -4.75 -25.85
CA LEU A 176 -5.96 -3.32 -26.17
C LEU A 176 -4.66 -2.93 -26.87
N PHE A 177 -3.54 -3.60 -26.57
CA PHE A 177 -2.23 -3.35 -27.18
C PHE A 177 -2.03 -4.15 -28.48
N SER A 178 -2.95 -5.06 -28.81
CA SER A 178 -2.85 -5.94 -29.98
C SER A 178 -3.61 -5.43 -31.20
N ASP A 179 -4.69 -4.65 -31.01
CA ASP A 179 -5.50 -4.11 -32.10
C ASP A 179 -5.57 -2.57 -32.02
N PRO A 180 -4.93 -1.84 -32.95
CA PRO A 180 -4.98 -0.37 -33.02
C PRO A 180 -6.42 0.17 -33.08
N ARG A 181 -7.36 -0.62 -33.61
CA ARG A 181 -8.76 -0.23 -33.73
C ARG A 181 -9.47 -0.16 -32.37
N LEU A 182 -9.11 -1.06 -31.45
CA LEU A 182 -9.65 -1.05 -30.08
C LEU A 182 -9.10 0.13 -29.27
N MET A 183 -7.87 0.54 -29.53
CA MET A 183 -7.27 1.74 -28.93
C MET A 183 -8.01 3.01 -29.35
N THR A 184 -8.33 3.18 -30.65
CA THR A 184 -9.11 4.34 -31.13
C THR A 184 -10.53 4.38 -30.56
N ILE A 185 -11.18 3.22 -30.42
CA ILE A 185 -12.50 3.11 -29.76
C ILE A 185 -12.40 3.51 -28.29
N MET A 186 -11.36 3.05 -27.58
CA MET A 186 -11.11 3.38 -26.18
C MET A 186 -10.80 4.88 -25.98
N ALA A 187 -9.97 5.45 -26.85
CA ALA A 187 -9.64 6.87 -26.89
C ALA A 187 -10.91 7.72 -27.02
N THR A 188 -11.79 7.31 -27.94
CA THR A 188 -13.07 7.96 -28.20
C THR A 188 -14.02 7.86 -27.01
N LEU A 189 -14.04 6.72 -26.29
CA LEU A 189 -14.82 6.56 -25.06
C LEU A 189 -14.27 7.36 -23.87
N MET A 190 -12.96 7.59 -23.83
CA MET A 190 -12.30 8.42 -22.83
C MET A 190 -12.34 9.92 -23.17
N GLY A 191 -12.86 10.30 -24.35
CA GLY A 191 -12.84 11.69 -24.83
C GLY A 191 -11.44 12.21 -25.16
N ILE A 192 -10.49 11.31 -25.41
CA ILE A 192 -9.10 11.62 -25.76
C ILE A 192 -8.94 11.50 -27.27
N ASP A 193 -8.49 12.56 -27.93
CA ASP A 193 -8.23 12.53 -29.37
C ASP A 193 -6.80 12.02 -29.65
N LEU A 194 -6.67 10.73 -29.95
CA LEU A 194 -5.40 10.07 -30.28
C LEU A 194 -5.12 10.21 -31.79
N ASN A 195 -4.53 11.32 -32.20
CA ASN A 195 -3.88 11.42 -33.52
C ASN A 195 -2.54 10.65 -33.47
N MET A 196 -2.61 9.32 -33.61
CA MET A 196 -1.44 8.46 -33.83
C MET A 196 -1.25 8.29 -35.34
N ASN A 197 -0.43 9.15 -35.96
CA ASN A 197 0.11 8.90 -37.29
C ASN A 197 1.46 8.16 -37.14
N PRO A 198 1.68 6.98 -37.75
CA PRO A 198 2.91 6.24 -37.57
C PRO A 198 3.99 6.80 -38.52
N GLY A 199 4.88 7.63 -37.98
CA GLY A 199 6.14 7.99 -38.63
C GLY A 199 6.42 9.48 -38.63
N GLU A 200 6.88 10.02 -37.50
CA GLU A 200 7.81 11.17 -37.41
C GLU A 200 8.27 11.35 -35.95
N GLU A 201 9.57 11.58 -35.74
CA GLU A 201 10.21 11.74 -34.43
C GLU A 201 9.78 13.03 -33.70
N PRO A 202 9.76 13.05 -32.36
CA PRO A 202 9.20 14.17 -31.61
C PRO A 202 10.18 15.36 -31.54
N LYS A 203 9.78 16.51 -32.09
CA LYS A 203 10.35 17.82 -31.72
C LYS A 203 9.45 18.51 -30.69
N LYS A 204 10.11 19.08 -29.68
CA LYS A 204 9.54 19.91 -28.61
C LYS A 204 8.93 21.18 -29.18
N GLU A 205 7.73 21.56 -28.74
CA GLU A 205 7.31 22.95 -28.56
C GLU A 205 6.03 23.10 -27.72
N GLU A 206 5.90 24.27 -27.08
CA GLU A 206 5.05 24.68 -25.96
C GLU A 206 3.55 24.89 -26.29
N PRO A 207 2.65 24.96 -25.29
CA PRO A 207 1.22 25.05 -25.55
C PRO A 207 0.74 26.50 -25.77
N LYS A 208 -0.04 26.71 -26.84
CA LYS A 208 -0.93 27.87 -26.97
C LYS A 208 -2.40 27.45 -27.14
N LYS A 209 -3.21 28.28 -26.47
CA LYS A 209 -4.66 28.42 -26.33
C LYS A 209 -5.48 28.31 -27.63
N GLU A 210 -6.73 27.84 -27.51
CA GLU A 210 -7.99 28.43 -28.05
C GLU A 210 -9.14 27.42 -27.83
N GLU A 211 -10.17 27.74 -27.04
CA GLU A 211 -11.41 28.47 -27.37
C GLU A 211 -12.59 27.52 -27.65
N VAL A 212 -13.66 27.76 -26.88
CA VAL A 212 -14.93 27.04 -26.89
C VAL A 212 -15.91 27.84 -27.75
N GLN A 213 -16.41 27.26 -28.84
CA GLN A 213 -17.58 27.77 -29.54
C GLN A 213 -18.86 27.11 -29.00
N LYS A 214 -19.83 27.97 -28.67
CA LYS A 214 -21.22 27.67 -28.33
C LYS A 214 -22.01 27.46 -29.61
N GLU A 215 -23.00 26.57 -29.57
CA GLU A 215 -24.22 26.71 -30.38
C GLU A 215 -25.47 26.31 -29.58
N ALA A 216 -26.55 27.05 -29.83
CA ALA A 216 -27.75 27.25 -29.03
C ALA A 216 -28.88 26.26 -29.37
N ALA A 217 -29.61 25.76 -28.36
CA ALA A 217 -31.00 26.11 -27.99
C ALA A 217 -32.14 25.43 -28.78
N LYS A 218 -33.07 24.82 -28.03
CA LYS A 218 -34.53 24.91 -28.23
C LYS A 218 -35.30 24.50 -26.96
N GLU A 219 -36.25 25.35 -26.60
CA GLU A 219 -37.16 25.32 -25.44
C GLU A 219 -38.31 24.31 -25.56
N SER A 220 -38.86 23.87 -24.42
CA SER A 220 -40.31 23.91 -24.12
C SER A 220 -40.61 23.47 -22.67
N GLU A 221 -41.32 24.33 -21.93
CA GLU A 221 -41.89 24.22 -20.57
C GLU A 221 -43.22 23.42 -20.52
N PRO A 222 -43.96 23.26 -19.38
CA PRO A 222 -43.70 23.66 -17.97
C PRO A 222 -43.90 22.54 -16.91
N LYS A 223 -43.41 22.79 -15.68
CA LYS A 223 -43.75 22.05 -14.45
C LYS A 223 -44.85 22.77 -13.66
N GLN A 224 -45.82 22.02 -13.16
CA GLN A 224 -46.86 22.47 -12.24
C GLN A 224 -46.35 22.64 -10.79
N GLU A 225 -46.92 23.64 -10.13
CA GLU A 225 -46.81 24.00 -8.73
C GLU A 225 -47.35 22.91 -7.78
N GLU A 226 -46.71 22.76 -6.61
CA GLU A 226 -47.41 22.38 -5.38
C GLU A 226 -47.10 23.42 -4.30
N THR A 227 -48.18 23.99 -3.79
CA THR A 227 -48.25 25.00 -2.74
C THR A 227 -48.30 24.33 -1.37
N SER A 228 -47.63 24.92 -0.38
CA SER A 228 -48.00 24.73 1.03
C SER A 228 -48.13 26.10 1.69
N LYS A 229 -49.29 26.31 2.31
CA LYS A 229 -49.67 27.51 3.06
C LYS A 229 -49.14 27.40 4.49
N GLU A 230 -48.60 28.49 5.02
CA GLU A 230 -48.57 28.74 6.46
C GLU A 230 -48.94 30.20 6.74
N SER A 231 -49.64 30.38 7.86
CA SER A 231 -50.46 31.52 8.25
C SER A 231 -49.69 32.74 8.73
N GLU A 232 -50.24 33.93 8.44
CA GLU A 232 -49.87 35.25 8.98
C GLU A 232 -49.95 35.34 10.51
N LEU A 233 -49.06 36.15 11.09
CA LEU A 233 -49.33 37.17 12.12
C LEU A 233 -48.05 38.03 12.32
N GLU A 234 -48.07 39.27 11.84
CA GLU A 234 -47.06 40.32 12.14
C GLU A 234 -47.44 41.11 13.43
N PRO A 235 -46.54 41.96 13.97
CA PRO A 235 -46.43 43.33 13.45
C PRO A 235 -45.01 43.81 13.14
N GLU A 236 -44.86 44.31 11.90
CA GLU A 236 -44.03 45.40 11.38
C GLU A 236 -42.76 45.87 12.13
N ALA A 237 -41.61 45.69 11.47
CA ALA A 237 -40.63 46.75 11.25
C ALA A 237 -39.77 46.48 9.99
N MET A 238 -40.10 47.17 8.90
CA MET A 238 -39.29 47.41 7.68
C MET A 238 -38.72 46.19 6.91
N GLU A 239 -39.53 45.54 6.08
CA GLU A 239 -39.04 44.72 4.96
C GLU A 239 -39.28 45.44 3.62
N VAL A 240 -38.34 46.29 3.20
CA VAL A 240 -38.21 46.72 1.80
C VAL A 240 -36.72 46.94 1.48
N ASP A 241 -35.90 45.88 1.42
CA ASP A 241 -34.58 45.96 0.72
C ASP A 241 -33.89 44.60 0.46
N ASP A 242 -34.25 43.51 1.15
CA ASP A 242 -33.39 42.30 1.24
C ASP A 242 -33.19 41.50 -0.08
N LYS A 243 -34.13 41.60 -1.04
CA LYS A 243 -33.97 40.93 -2.35
C LYS A 243 -33.06 41.67 -3.32
N GLY A 244 -32.92 42.99 -3.19
CA GLY A 244 -32.09 43.80 -4.08
C GLY A 244 -30.60 43.57 -3.79
N THR A 245 -30.25 43.62 -2.51
CA THR A 245 -28.86 43.44 -2.03
C THR A 245 -28.32 42.03 -2.29
N GLN A 246 -29.18 41.01 -2.22
CA GLN A 246 -28.80 39.63 -2.55
C GLN A 246 -28.46 39.46 -4.04
N VAL A 247 -29.21 40.09 -4.94
CA VAL A 247 -28.94 40.04 -6.39
C VAL A 247 -27.61 40.74 -6.70
N GLU A 248 -27.39 41.93 -6.12
CA GLU A 248 -26.13 42.66 -6.27
C GLU A 248 -24.91 41.89 -5.72
N ALA A 249 -25.07 41.16 -4.60
CA ALA A 249 -24.03 40.31 -4.04
C ALA A 249 -23.68 39.13 -4.98
N GLU A 250 -24.69 38.51 -5.58
CA GLU A 250 -24.50 37.43 -6.55
C GLU A 250 -23.84 37.90 -7.85
N GLU A 251 -24.16 39.11 -8.31
CA GLU A 251 -23.48 39.77 -9.42
C GLU A 251 -22.01 40.04 -9.11
N ALA A 252 -21.72 40.61 -7.94
CA ALA A 252 -20.35 40.85 -7.48
C ALA A 252 -19.54 39.54 -7.37
N LYS A 253 -20.15 38.46 -6.84
CA LYS A 253 -19.52 37.12 -6.84
C LYS A 253 -19.24 36.63 -8.27
N SER A 254 -20.19 36.81 -9.19
CA SER A 254 -20.05 36.38 -10.59
C SER A 254 -18.92 37.14 -11.29
N GLU A 255 -18.79 38.44 -11.06
CA GLU A 255 -17.69 39.26 -11.54
C GLU A 255 -16.36 38.82 -10.93
N GLY A 256 -16.30 38.63 -9.61
CA GLY A 256 -15.15 38.06 -8.91
C GLY A 256 -14.70 36.72 -9.50
N ASN A 257 -15.65 35.83 -9.83
CA ASN A 257 -15.35 34.55 -10.48
C ASN A 257 -14.75 34.71 -11.89
N LYS A 258 -15.17 35.73 -12.66
CA LYS A 258 -14.58 36.03 -13.97
C LYS A 258 -13.15 36.53 -13.81
N LEU A 259 -12.92 37.44 -12.86
CA LEU A 259 -11.61 38.01 -12.56
C LEU A 259 -10.64 36.94 -12.02
N TYR A 260 -11.12 36.05 -11.14
CA TYR A 260 -10.39 34.90 -10.63
C TYR A 260 -9.91 33.99 -11.77
N LYS A 261 -10.80 33.66 -12.71
CA LYS A 261 -10.44 32.87 -13.91
C LYS A 261 -9.44 33.59 -14.81
N ALA A 262 -9.50 34.92 -14.85
CA ALA A 262 -8.53 35.76 -15.55
C ALA A 262 -7.20 35.95 -14.79
N ARG A 263 -7.03 35.33 -13.61
CA ARG A 263 -5.87 35.49 -12.70
C ARG A 263 -5.66 36.92 -12.21
N LYS A 264 -6.70 37.75 -12.22
CA LYS A 264 -6.70 39.09 -11.65
C LYS A 264 -7.13 39.00 -10.18
N PHE A 265 -6.24 38.47 -9.34
CA PHE A 265 -6.59 38.08 -7.97
C PHE A 265 -6.95 39.27 -7.08
N ASP A 266 -6.24 40.39 -7.19
CA ASP A 266 -6.54 41.59 -6.40
C ASP A 266 -7.94 42.15 -6.70
N GLU A 267 -8.26 42.33 -7.99
CA GLU A 267 -9.59 42.76 -8.44
C GLU A 267 -10.68 41.75 -8.02
N ALA A 268 -10.38 40.44 -8.07
CA ALA A 268 -11.32 39.41 -7.63
C ALA A 268 -11.59 39.44 -6.12
N ILE A 269 -10.55 39.66 -5.30
CA ILE A 269 -10.64 39.78 -3.84
C ILE A 269 -11.57 40.94 -3.47
N GLU A 270 -11.42 42.10 -4.13
CA GLU A 270 -12.29 43.26 -3.93
C GLU A 270 -13.75 42.93 -4.24
N GLN A 271 -14.03 42.24 -5.34
CA GLN A 271 -15.40 41.87 -5.71
C GLN A 271 -16.02 40.84 -4.75
N TYR A 272 -15.24 39.87 -4.26
CA TYR A 272 -15.73 38.94 -3.25
C TYR A 272 -15.96 39.61 -1.88
N GLN A 273 -15.12 40.59 -1.53
CA GLN A 273 -15.31 41.39 -0.33
C GLN A 273 -16.59 42.24 -0.45
N ARG A 274 -16.81 42.87 -1.61
CA ARG A 274 -18.05 43.59 -1.91
C ARG A 274 -19.28 42.69 -1.80
N ALA A 275 -19.21 41.47 -2.34
CA ALA A 275 -20.29 40.49 -2.20
C ALA A 275 -20.60 40.16 -0.73
N TRP A 276 -19.55 39.98 0.09
CA TRP A 276 -19.69 39.76 1.53
C TRP A 276 -20.26 40.97 2.28
N ASP A 277 -19.94 42.19 1.86
CA ASP A 277 -20.45 43.40 2.50
C ASP A 277 -21.91 43.69 2.15
N LEU A 278 -22.35 43.29 0.95
CA LEU A 278 -23.75 43.36 0.50
C LEU A 278 -24.63 42.29 1.14
N HIS A 279 -24.15 41.04 1.21
CA HIS A 279 -24.89 39.92 1.79
C HIS A 279 -23.95 38.96 2.54
N LYS A 280 -24.32 38.59 3.76
CA LYS A 280 -23.46 37.80 4.65
C LYS A 280 -23.57 36.30 4.37
N ASP A 281 -22.98 35.86 3.26
CA ASP A 281 -22.77 34.43 2.94
C ASP A 281 -21.27 34.05 2.97
N ILE A 282 -20.95 33.06 3.79
CA ILE A 282 -19.58 32.53 3.93
C ILE A 282 -19.02 31.92 2.65
N THR A 283 -19.84 31.63 1.64
CA THR A 283 -19.36 31.20 0.32
C THR A 283 -18.52 32.29 -0.35
N TYR A 284 -18.82 33.58 -0.11
CA TYR A 284 -18.03 34.70 -0.62
C TYR A 284 -16.66 34.77 0.03
N LEU A 285 -16.58 34.64 1.36
CA LEU A 285 -15.30 34.58 2.09
C LEU A 285 -14.46 33.37 1.66
N ASN A 286 -15.10 32.22 1.42
CA ASN A 286 -14.42 31.08 0.85
C ASN A 286 -13.79 31.43 -0.50
N ASN A 287 -14.54 32.05 -1.41
CA ASN A 287 -14.03 32.41 -2.74
C ASN A 287 -12.93 33.48 -2.68
N ARG A 288 -13.08 34.47 -1.79
CA ARG A 288 -12.04 35.46 -1.47
C ARG A 288 -10.74 34.78 -1.04
N ALA A 289 -10.82 33.86 -0.07
CA ALA A 289 -9.66 33.12 0.40
C ALA A 289 -9.03 32.22 -0.67
N ALA A 290 -9.81 31.74 -1.64
CA ALA A 290 -9.25 31.02 -2.79
C ALA A 290 -8.41 31.96 -3.68
N ALA A 291 -8.83 33.21 -3.89
CA ALA A 291 -8.06 34.21 -4.63
C ALA A 291 -6.78 34.61 -3.88
N GLU A 292 -6.85 34.80 -2.55
CA GLU A 292 -5.70 35.06 -1.69
C GLU A 292 -4.70 33.89 -1.73
N TYR A 293 -5.19 32.65 -1.68
CA TYR A 293 -4.37 31.44 -1.78
C TYR A 293 -3.66 31.32 -3.13
N GLU A 294 -4.33 31.56 -4.26
CA GLU A 294 -3.71 31.49 -5.60
C GLU A 294 -2.74 32.65 -5.85
N LYS A 295 -2.94 33.80 -5.18
CA LYS A 295 -1.96 34.90 -5.15
C LYS A 295 -0.69 34.53 -4.38
N GLY A 296 -0.74 33.53 -3.51
CA GLY A 296 0.35 33.09 -2.63
C GLY A 296 0.36 33.75 -1.25
N ASP A 297 -0.70 34.48 -0.90
CA ASP A 297 -0.88 35.12 0.41
C ASP A 297 -1.65 34.16 1.34
N TYR A 298 -0.92 33.18 1.86
CA TYR A 298 -1.50 32.09 2.64
C TYR A 298 -1.97 32.55 4.02
N GLU A 299 -1.26 33.47 4.65
CA GLU A 299 -1.60 34.03 5.96
C GLU A 299 -2.93 34.78 5.90
N THR A 300 -3.12 35.65 4.90
CA THR A 300 -4.39 36.37 4.71
C THR A 300 -5.51 35.40 4.36
N ALA A 301 -5.26 34.41 3.49
CA ALA A 301 -6.25 33.36 3.17
C ALA A 301 -6.71 32.60 4.43
N ILE A 302 -5.78 32.24 5.32
CA ILE A 302 -6.10 31.57 6.59
C ILE A 302 -6.94 32.48 7.49
N ALA A 303 -6.60 33.77 7.60
CA ALA A 303 -7.37 34.72 8.37
C ALA A 303 -8.81 34.85 7.84
N THR A 304 -8.98 35.05 6.53
CA THR A 304 -10.29 35.11 5.87
C THR A 304 -11.11 33.84 6.10
N LEU A 305 -10.48 32.67 6.05
CA LEU A 305 -11.16 31.39 6.28
C LEU A 305 -11.54 31.16 7.75
N ASN A 306 -10.73 31.61 8.70
CA ASN A 306 -11.11 31.57 10.12
C ASN A 306 -12.34 32.45 10.37
N THR A 307 -12.37 33.66 9.80
CA THR A 307 -13.58 34.51 9.81
C THR A 307 -14.77 33.81 9.16
N ALA A 308 -14.58 33.10 8.04
CA ALA A 308 -15.64 32.33 7.39
C ALA A 308 -16.19 31.20 8.28
N VAL A 309 -15.34 30.54 9.06
CA VAL A 309 -15.75 29.50 10.00
C VAL A 309 -16.54 30.09 11.18
N GLU A 310 -16.05 31.19 11.77
CA GLU A 310 -16.72 31.88 12.87
C GLU A 310 -18.10 32.38 12.46
N GLN A 311 -18.16 33.16 11.38
CA GLN A 311 -19.40 33.70 10.83
C GLN A 311 -20.34 32.60 10.34
N GLY A 312 -19.81 31.50 9.80
CA GLY A 312 -20.61 30.36 9.36
C GLY A 312 -21.30 29.63 10.50
N ARG A 313 -20.66 29.57 11.67
CA ARG A 313 -21.28 29.01 12.88
C ARG A 313 -22.35 29.94 13.45
N GLU A 314 -22.11 31.26 13.42
CA GLU A 314 -23.08 32.27 13.84
C GLU A 314 -24.34 32.26 12.97
N SER A 315 -24.17 32.21 11.64
CA SER A 315 -25.27 32.20 10.68
C SER A 315 -25.90 30.82 10.44
N ARG A 316 -25.45 29.78 11.14
CA ARG A 316 -25.89 28.38 10.96
C ARG A 316 -25.80 27.90 9.52
N ALA A 317 -24.72 28.27 8.82
CA ALA A 317 -24.44 27.86 7.46
C ALA A 317 -24.32 26.33 7.33
N ASP A 318 -24.53 25.81 6.11
CA ASP A 318 -24.40 24.39 5.82
C ASP A 318 -23.02 23.86 6.24
N TYR A 319 -23.02 22.79 7.05
CA TYR A 319 -21.83 22.17 7.60
C TYR A 319 -20.79 21.76 6.53
N LYS A 320 -21.21 21.48 5.29
CA LYS A 320 -20.31 21.21 4.15
C LYS A 320 -19.50 22.44 3.75
N VAL A 321 -20.06 23.64 3.88
CA VAL A 321 -19.37 24.89 3.55
C VAL A 321 -18.37 25.25 4.65
N ILE A 322 -18.73 25.03 5.92
CA ILE A 322 -17.79 25.14 7.05
C ILE A 322 -16.65 24.11 6.91
N ALA A 323 -16.97 22.87 6.58
CA ALA A 323 -15.98 21.82 6.30
C ALA A 323 -15.03 22.20 5.16
N LYS A 324 -15.56 22.80 4.09
CA LYS A 324 -14.75 23.31 2.97
C LYS A 324 -13.80 24.43 3.40
N SER A 325 -14.23 25.28 4.32
CA SER A 325 -13.40 26.35 4.88
C SER A 325 -12.21 25.75 5.64
N PHE A 326 -12.45 24.78 6.54
CA PHE A 326 -11.38 24.05 7.22
C PHE A 326 -10.43 23.32 6.25
N ALA A 327 -10.96 22.67 5.20
CA ALA A 327 -10.12 22.02 4.20
C ALA A 327 -9.21 23.01 3.47
N ARG A 328 -9.69 24.23 3.19
CA ARG A 328 -8.89 25.29 2.57
C ARG A 328 -7.81 25.82 3.50
N ILE A 329 -8.08 25.93 4.80
CA ILE A 329 -7.06 26.26 5.81
C ILE A 329 -5.97 25.18 5.82
N GLY A 330 -6.38 23.90 5.78
CA GLY A 330 -5.45 22.77 5.67
C GLY A 330 -4.56 22.85 4.43
N ASN A 331 -5.12 23.22 3.27
CA ASN A 331 -4.35 23.42 2.04
C ASN A 331 -3.33 24.58 2.16
N ALA A 332 -3.71 25.68 2.81
CA ALA A 332 -2.82 26.83 3.02
C ALA A 332 -1.63 26.45 3.90
N TYR A 333 -1.86 25.80 5.05
CA TYR A 333 -0.76 25.29 5.88
C TYR A 333 0.11 24.26 5.17
N HIS A 334 -0.49 23.43 4.30
CA HIS A 334 0.26 22.50 3.47
C HIS A 334 1.25 23.23 2.54
N LYS A 335 0.84 24.35 1.94
CA LYS A 335 1.72 25.16 1.07
C LYS A 335 2.84 25.85 1.84
N MET A 336 2.60 26.16 3.11
CA MET A 336 3.61 26.72 4.01
C MET A 336 4.56 25.67 4.60
N ASN A 337 4.41 24.38 4.25
CA ASN A 337 5.13 23.24 4.84
C ASN A 337 4.91 23.07 6.37
N ASP A 338 3.86 23.68 6.94
CA ASP A 338 3.41 23.42 8.31
C ASP A 338 2.44 22.23 8.29
N PHE A 339 2.99 21.03 8.05
CA PHE A 339 2.19 19.82 7.89
C PHE A 339 1.42 19.45 9.17
N LYS A 340 1.93 19.83 10.36
CA LYS A 340 1.26 19.57 11.63
C LYS A 340 -0.07 20.32 11.72
N LYS A 341 -0.08 21.62 11.42
CA LYS A 341 -1.33 22.39 11.36
C LYS A 341 -2.21 21.95 10.19
N SER A 342 -1.63 21.64 9.04
CA SER A 342 -2.38 21.14 7.89
C SER A 342 -3.22 19.90 8.24
N ILE A 343 -2.61 18.93 8.93
CA ILE A 343 -3.28 17.72 9.42
C ILE A 343 -4.43 18.05 10.40
N ASP A 344 -4.18 18.91 11.39
CA ASP A 344 -5.21 19.33 12.36
C ASP A 344 -6.44 19.94 11.66
N TYR A 345 -6.22 20.81 10.66
CA TYR A 345 -7.31 21.43 9.91
C TYR A 345 -8.02 20.48 8.93
N TYR A 346 -7.32 19.52 8.32
CA TYR A 346 -7.98 18.45 7.57
C TYR A 346 -8.82 17.55 8.48
N GLN A 347 -8.35 17.24 9.68
CA GLN A 347 -9.13 16.48 10.66
C GLN A 347 -10.38 17.25 11.08
N LYS A 348 -10.26 18.55 11.41
CA LYS A 348 -11.41 19.44 11.68
C LYS A 348 -12.42 19.44 10.53
N SER A 349 -11.95 19.55 9.28
CA SER A 349 -12.81 19.47 8.09
C SER A 349 -13.58 18.15 8.02
N LEU A 350 -12.89 17.02 8.25
CA LEU A 350 -13.49 15.68 8.20
C LEU A 350 -14.45 15.40 9.36
N THR A 351 -14.28 16.07 10.51
CA THR A 351 -15.22 16.05 11.62
C THR A 351 -16.52 16.75 11.27
N GLU A 352 -16.47 17.88 10.57
CA GLU A 352 -17.67 18.60 10.09
C GLU A 352 -18.36 17.86 8.94
N PHE A 353 -17.60 17.40 7.95
CA PHE A 353 -18.12 16.62 6.82
C PHE A 353 -17.08 15.67 6.25
N ARG A 354 -17.42 14.38 6.19
CA ARG A 354 -16.54 13.37 5.62
C ARG A 354 -16.46 13.52 4.10
N ASN A 355 -15.28 13.90 3.62
CA ASN A 355 -14.98 14.08 2.20
C ASN A 355 -13.77 13.21 1.78
N ALA A 356 -13.92 12.49 0.65
CA ALA A 356 -12.88 11.58 0.16
C ALA A 356 -11.61 12.30 -0.34
N ASP A 357 -11.74 13.48 -0.94
CA ASP A 357 -10.61 14.32 -1.38
C ASP A 357 -9.78 14.78 -0.18
N VAL A 358 -10.46 15.30 0.86
CA VAL A 358 -9.81 15.74 2.10
C VAL A 358 -9.15 14.58 2.84
N LEU A 359 -9.78 13.40 2.86
CA LEU A 359 -9.17 12.20 3.45
C LEU A 359 -7.89 11.78 2.72
N THR A 360 -7.86 11.91 1.40
CA THR A 360 -6.67 11.62 0.59
C THR A 360 -5.56 12.63 0.87
N LYS A 361 -5.91 13.92 0.95
CA LYS A 361 -4.97 14.98 1.33
C LYS A 361 -4.37 14.75 2.72
N LEU A 362 -5.22 14.46 3.72
CA LEU A 362 -4.77 14.13 5.07
C LEU A 362 -3.72 13.00 5.07
N ARG A 363 -4.00 11.89 4.40
CA ARG A 363 -3.06 10.74 4.33
C ARG A 363 -1.74 11.10 3.64
N ASN A 364 -1.80 11.90 2.58
CA ASN A 364 -0.62 12.36 1.87
C ASN A 364 0.22 13.28 2.75
N THR A 365 -0.42 14.23 3.45
CA THR A 365 0.25 15.15 4.37
C THR A 365 0.83 14.45 5.58
N GLU A 366 0.17 13.43 6.14
CA GLU A 366 0.74 12.56 7.19
C GLU A 366 2.03 11.85 6.71
N LYS A 367 2.04 11.39 5.46
CA LYS A 367 3.23 10.78 4.85
C LYS A 367 4.35 11.79 4.64
N GLU A 368 4.03 13.00 4.20
CA GLU A 368 4.99 14.10 4.03
C GLU A 368 5.57 14.56 5.36
N LEU A 369 4.75 14.72 6.40
CA LEU A 369 5.21 15.03 7.75
C LEU A 369 6.19 13.96 8.25
N LYS A 370 5.84 12.68 8.08
CA LYS A 370 6.73 11.58 8.48
C LYS A 370 8.07 11.61 7.74
N LYS A 371 8.06 11.99 6.46
CA LYS A 371 9.27 12.16 5.65
C LYS A 371 10.12 13.33 6.15
N GLN A 372 9.49 14.49 6.38
CA GLN A 372 10.15 15.68 6.93
C GLN A 372 10.77 15.41 8.30
N GLU A 373 10.04 14.73 9.19
CA GLU A 373 10.55 14.36 10.51
C GLU A 373 11.70 13.35 10.42
N ALA A 374 11.63 12.39 9.49
CA ALA A 374 12.73 11.46 9.25
C ALA A 374 13.98 12.16 8.71
N GLU A 375 13.84 13.08 7.76
CA GLU A 375 14.94 13.88 7.20
C GLU A 375 15.56 14.79 8.26
N ALA A 376 14.74 15.44 9.09
CA ALA A 376 15.20 16.26 10.21
C ALA A 376 15.90 15.44 11.31
N TYR A 377 15.67 14.13 11.35
CA TYR A 377 16.31 13.22 12.30
C TYR A 377 17.70 12.75 11.85
N ILE A 378 18.08 12.97 10.58
CA ILE A 378 19.36 12.55 10.03
C ILE A 378 20.48 13.37 10.67
N ASP A 379 21.40 12.67 11.33
CA ASP A 379 22.53 13.26 12.05
C ASP A 379 23.69 12.25 12.01
N PRO A 380 24.66 12.40 11.09
CA PRO A 380 25.75 11.44 10.93
C PRO A 380 26.63 11.26 12.18
N GLU A 381 26.79 12.31 12.99
CA GLU A 381 27.61 12.24 14.21
C GLU A 381 26.91 11.37 15.26
N LYS A 382 25.62 11.62 15.51
CA LYS A 382 24.83 10.77 16.41
C LYS A 382 24.63 9.35 15.88
N ALA A 383 24.62 9.16 14.57
CA ALA A 383 24.62 7.83 13.97
C ALA A 383 25.89 7.05 14.37
N GLU A 384 27.04 7.71 14.35
CA GLU A 384 28.32 7.08 14.73
C GLU A 384 28.38 6.80 16.24
N GLU A 385 27.86 7.69 17.09
CA GLU A 385 27.70 7.42 18.53
C GLU A 385 26.84 6.17 18.78
N ALA A 386 25.66 6.10 18.15
CA ALA A 386 24.77 4.95 18.26
C ALA A 386 25.41 3.65 17.72
N ARG A 387 26.28 3.76 16.70
CA ARG A 387 27.05 2.61 16.18
C ARG A 387 28.05 2.10 17.21
N LEU A 388 28.76 2.99 17.90
CA LEU A 388 29.74 2.63 18.92
C LEU A 388 29.08 2.02 20.16
N GLU A 389 27.94 2.57 20.57
CA GLU A 389 27.11 2.03 21.65
C GLU A 389 26.57 0.64 21.29
N GLY A 390 26.02 0.47 20.09
CA GLY A 390 25.57 -0.83 19.60
C GLY A 390 26.69 -1.87 19.54
N ARG A 391 27.92 -1.45 19.21
CA ARG A 391 29.11 -2.31 19.26
C ARG A 391 29.42 -2.72 20.70
N ASP A 392 29.38 -1.80 21.66
CA ASP A 392 29.62 -2.10 23.07
C ASP A 392 28.62 -3.13 23.61
N PHE A 393 27.31 -2.90 23.39
CA PHE A 393 26.28 -3.88 23.73
C PHE A 393 26.49 -5.23 23.05
N PHE A 394 26.86 -5.23 21.77
CA PHE A 394 27.16 -6.45 21.03
C PHE A 394 28.34 -7.22 21.65
N THR A 395 29.41 -6.53 22.07
CA THR A 395 30.55 -7.17 22.73
C THR A 395 30.21 -7.74 24.10
N LYS A 396 29.26 -7.11 24.81
CA LYS A 396 28.71 -7.59 26.09
C LYS A 396 27.67 -8.69 25.95
N ALA A 397 27.40 -9.15 24.72
CA ALA A 397 26.33 -10.10 24.38
C ALA A 397 24.91 -9.62 24.75
N ASP A 398 24.72 -8.31 24.92
CA ASP A 398 23.41 -7.68 25.11
C ASP A 398 22.77 -7.40 23.74
N TRP A 399 22.28 -8.47 23.12
CA TRP A 399 21.73 -8.40 21.76
C TRP A 399 20.50 -7.49 21.64
N PRO A 400 19.52 -7.48 22.58
CA PRO A 400 18.36 -6.60 22.49
C PRO A 400 18.74 -5.11 22.49
N ASN A 401 19.68 -4.69 23.35
CA ASN A 401 20.11 -3.30 23.37
C ASN A 401 21.02 -2.96 22.18
N ALA A 402 21.81 -3.91 21.68
CA ALA A 402 22.54 -3.73 20.42
C ALA A 402 21.57 -3.50 19.24
N VAL A 403 20.47 -4.25 19.14
CA VAL A 403 19.44 -4.03 18.10
C VAL A 403 18.81 -2.64 18.22
N LYS A 404 18.53 -2.17 19.44
CA LYS A 404 18.01 -0.81 19.67
C LYS A 404 19.00 0.26 19.21
N ALA A 405 20.26 0.16 19.61
CA ALA A 405 21.29 1.12 19.24
C ALA A 405 21.56 1.14 17.73
N TYR A 406 21.64 -0.01 17.06
CA TYR A 406 21.76 -0.04 15.60
C TYR A 406 20.48 0.42 14.88
N THR A 407 19.30 0.23 15.47
CA THR A 407 18.06 0.83 14.94
C THR A 407 18.10 2.34 15.01
N GLU A 408 18.65 2.89 16.08
CA GLU A 408 18.86 4.32 16.21
C GLU A 408 19.86 4.83 15.16
N MET A 409 20.99 4.14 14.98
CA MET A 409 21.93 4.44 13.90
C MET A 409 21.24 4.50 12.53
N ILE A 410 20.40 3.52 12.20
CA ILE A 410 19.67 3.48 10.91
C ILE A 410 18.72 4.66 10.75
N LYS A 411 18.07 5.13 11.82
CA LYS A 411 17.22 6.33 11.75
C LYS A 411 18.03 7.60 11.50
N ARG A 412 19.23 7.69 12.08
CA ARG A 412 20.13 8.84 11.98
C ARG A 412 20.94 8.87 10.68
N ALA A 413 21.24 7.71 10.11
CA ALA A 413 21.97 7.56 8.86
C ALA A 413 21.34 6.43 8.03
N PRO A 414 20.17 6.66 7.40
CA PRO A 414 19.46 5.63 6.64
C PRO A 414 20.19 5.15 5.38
N GLU A 415 21.18 5.91 4.90
CA GLU A 415 21.99 5.57 3.74
C GLU A 415 23.25 4.76 4.10
N ASP A 416 23.57 4.61 5.39
CA ASP A 416 24.75 3.85 5.84
C ASP A 416 24.45 2.35 5.96
N ALA A 417 25.03 1.56 5.05
CA ALA A 417 24.90 0.11 5.01
C ALA A 417 25.37 -0.59 6.31
N ARG A 418 26.30 0.01 7.06
CA ARG A 418 26.87 -0.56 8.29
C ARG A 418 25.80 -0.74 9.36
N GLY A 419 24.84 0.18 9.47
CA GLY A 419 23.76 0.10 10.47
C GLY A 419 22.91 -1.16 10.28
N TYR A 420 22.49 -1.41 9.04
CA TYR A 420 21.71 -2.58 8.68
C TYR A 420 22.49 -3.89 8.90
N SER A 421 23.75 -3.98 8.44
CA SER A 421 24.55 -5.19 8.63
C SER A 421 24.87 -5.49 10.10
N ASN A 422 25.09 -4.45 10.91
CA ASN A 422 25.35 -4.61 12.34
C ASN A 422 24.07 -5.01 13.09
N ARG A 423 22.91 -4.45 12.73
CA ARG A 423 21.63 -4.88 13.29
C ARG A 423 21.29 -6.32 12.89
N ALA A 424 21.52 -6.70 11.64
CA ALA A 424 21.37 -8.08 11.18
C ALA A 424 22.23 -9.06 11.99
N ALA A 425 23.46 -8.67 12.34
CA ALA A 425 24.33 -9.48 13.19
C ALA A 425 23.73 -9.72 14.59
N ALA A 426 23.14 -8.67 15.19
CA ALA A 426 22.50 -8.77 16.50
C ALA A 426 21.19 -9.57 16.44
N LEU A 427 20.38 -9.37 15.39
CA LEU A 427 19.16 -10.14 15.13
C LEU A 427 19.45 -11.63 14.93
N ALA A 428 20.50 -11.98 14.21
CA ALA A 428 20.93 -13.37 14.05
C ALA A 428 21.31 -14.03 15.39
N LYS A 429 21.83 -13.28 16.36
CA LYS A 429 22.08 -13.79 17.72
C LYS A 429 20.80 -14.02 18.53
N LEU A 430 19.73 -13.31 18.19
CA LEU A 430 18.39 -13.50 18.74
C LEU A 430 17.58 -14.56 17.98
N MET A 431 18.17 -15.25 17.00
CA MET A 431 17.49 -16.22 16.12
C MET A 431 16.39 -15.60 15.24
N SER A 432 16.34 -14.27 15.13
CA SER A 432 15.45 -13.52 14.23
C SER A 432 16.05 -13.47 12.81
N PHE A 433 16.15 -14.64 12.18
CA PHE A 433 16.81 -14.79 10.89
C PHE A 433 16.08 -14.10 9.72
N PRO A 434 14.74 -14.13 9.60
CA PRO A 434 14.05 -13.42 8.53
C PRO A 434 14.31 -11.91 8.54
N GLU A 435 14.28 -11.28 9.73
CA GLU A 435 14.60 -9.86 9.90
C GLU A 435 16.07 -9.57 9.61
N ALA A 436 16.97 -10.47 10.00
CA ALA A 436 18.39 -10.35 9.67
C ALA A 436 18.65 -10.43 8.16
N ILE A 437 17.95 -11.29 7.42
CA ILE A 437 18.02 -11.38 5.96
C ILE A 437 17.54 -10.06 5.34
N ALA A 438 16.37 -9.55 5.76
CA ALA A 438 15.83 -8.29 5.26
C ALA A 438 16.76 -7.09 5.50
N ASP A 439 17.44 -7.04 6.66
CA ASP A 439 18.45 -6.03 6.93
C ASP A 439 19.72 -6.23 6.09
N CYS A 440 20.15 -7.46 5.84
CA CYS A 440 21.27 -7.70 4.92
C CYS A 440 20.92 -7.28 3.49
N ASP A 441 19.69 -7.52 3.02
CA ASP A 441 19.22 -7.07 1.71
C ASP A 441 19.25 -5.55 1.60
N ARG A 442 18.79 -4.84 2.64
CA ARG A 442 18.91 -3.37 2.70
C ARG A 442 20.36 -2.92 2.71
N ALA A 443 21.23 -3.58 3.48
CA ALA A 443 22.66 -3.26 3.52
C ALA A 443 23.29 -3.40 2.14
N ILE A 444 22.98 -4.47 1.41
CA ILE A 444 23.44 -4.73 0.03
C ILE A 444 22.86 -3.70 -0.95
N GLN A 445 21.59 -3.31 -0.78
CA GLN A 445 20.96 -2.27 -1.59
C GLN A 445 21.66 -0.92 -1.41
N LYS A 446 22.07 -0.58 -0.17
CA LYS A 446 22.78 0.67 0.14
C LYS A 446 24.24 0.64 -0.30
N ASP A 447 24.91 -0.49 -0.10
CA ASP A 447 26.28 -0.72 -0.55
C ASP A 447 26.41 -2.14 -1.15
N PRO A 448 26.30 -2.27 -2.50
CA PRO A 448 26.45 -3.54 -3.19
C PRO A 448 27.84 -4.17 -3.08
N ASN A 449 28.83 -3.43 -2.56
CA ASN A 449 30.21 -3.89 -2.40
C ASN A 449 30.51 -4.34 -0.96
N PHE A 450 29.49 -4.31 -0.09
CA PHE A 450 29.64 -4.66 1.31
C PHE A 450 29.58 -6.19 1.53
N ILE A 451 30.68 -6.88 1.25
CA ILE A 451 30.81 -8.35 1.31
C ILE A 451 30.30 -8.95 2.63
N LYS A 452 30.53 -8.24 3.75
CA LYS A 452 30.07 -8.69 5.07
C LYS A 452 28.55 -8.85 5.16
N ALA A 453 27.78 -8.03 4.45
CA ALA A 453 26.33 -8.18 4.39
C ALA A 453 25.91 -9.47 3.66
N TYR A 454 26.58 -9.82 2.55
CA TYR A 454 26.34 -11.09 1.84
C TYR A 454 26.67 -12.31 2.71
N ILE A 455 27.81 -12.29 3.40
CA ILE A 455 28.22 -13.39 4.31
C ILE A 455 27.21 -13.59 5.43
N ARG A 456 26.71 -12.49 6.02
CA ARG A 456 25.68 -12.53 7.07
C ARG A 456 24.34 -13.02 6.53
N LYS A 457 23.94 -12.56 5.34
CA LYS A 457 22.73 -13.02 4.65
C LYS A 457 22.78 -14.53 4.43
N ALA A 458 23.85 -15.04 3.83
CA ALA A 458 24.03 -16.47 3.59
C ALA A 458 24.02 -17.29 4.89
N SER A 459 24.67 -16.79 5.94
CA SER A 459 24.64 -17.44 7.25
C SER A 459 23.21 -17.54 7.82
N ALA A 460 22.41 -16.49 7.68
CA ALA A 460 21.02 -16.47 8.11
C ALA A 460 20.13 -17.38 7.24
N GLN A 461 20.32 -17.39 5.92
CA GLN A 461 19.64 -18.29 4.98
C GLN A 461 19.92 -19.77 5.28
N ILE A 462 21.17 -20.12 5.59
CA ILE A 462 21.53 -21.48 6.04
C ILE A 462 20.77 -21.83 7.32
N ALA A 463 20.64 -20.89 8.27
CA ALA A 463 19.92 -21.13 9.52
C ALA A 463 18.41 -21.39 9.33
N VAL A 464 17.79 -20.75 8.34
CA VAL A 464 16.39 -21.01 7.94
C VAL A 464 16.25 -22.14 6.91
N LYS A 465 17.34 -22.85 6.59
CA LYS A 465 17.40 -23.95 5.62
C LYS A 465 17.12 -23.57 4.17
N GLU A 466 17.29 -22.30 3.82
CA GLU A 466 17.24 -21.79 2.44
C GLU A 466 18.60 -21.97 1.75
N TYR A 467 19.04 -23.23 1.62
CA TYR A 467 20.41 -23.53 1.17
C TYR A 467 20.70 -23.10 -0.27
N ALA A 468 19.73 -23.21 -1.18
CA ALA A 468 19.90 -22.76 -2.57
C ALA A 468 20.15 -21.25 -2.65
N ALA A 469 19.32 -20.46 -1.96
CA ALA A 469 19.48 -19.00 -1.91
C ALA A 469 20.77 -18.58 -1.19
N ALA A 470 21.20 -19.34 -0.17
CA ALA A 470 22.49 -19.13 0.48
C ALA A 470 23.68 -19.36 -0.46
N ILE A 471 23.62 -20.42 -1.28
CA ILE A 471 24.65 -20.73 -2.27
C ILE A 471 24.75 -19.59 -3.30
N GLU A 472 23.64 -19.16 -3.89
CA GLU A 472 23.60 -18.04 -4.84
C GLU A 472 24.20 -16.75 -4.22
N THR A 473 23.80 -16.43 -2.99
CA THR A 473 24.31 -15.26 -2.25
C THR A 473 25.82 -15.35 -2.05
N LEU A 474 26.35 -16.54 -1.74
CA LEU A 474 27.79 -16.76 -1.54
C LEU A 474 28.58 -16.73 -2.85
N GLU A 475 28.00 -17.17 -3.97
CA GLU A 475 28.63 -17.06 -5.28
C GLU A 475 28.77 -15.59 -5.71
N GLU A 476 27.72 -14.79 -5.50
CA GLU A 476 27.78 -13.34 -5.74
C GLU A 476 28.84 -12.68 -4.85
N ALA A 477 28.86 -13.03 -3.55
CA ALA A 477 29.86 -12.56 -2.60
C ALA A 477 31.28 -12.90 -3.04
N ARG A 478 31.50 -14.12 -3.54
CA ARG A 478 32.80 -14.61 -4.03
C ARG A 478 33.30 -13.81 -5.22
N GLY A 479 32.42 -13.53 -6.19
CA GLY A 479 32.75 -12.72 -7.36
C GLY A 479 33.23 -11.33 -6.94
N LYS A 480 32.45 -10.66 -6.08
CA LYS A 480 32.75 -9.32 -5.58
C LYS A 480 33.99 -9.28 -4.68
N ASP A 481 34.18 -10.28 -3.82
CA ASP A 481 35.36 -10.38 -2.94
C ASP A 481 36.66 -10.55 -3.74
N LYS A 482 36.62 -11.35 -4.81
CA LYS A 482 37.76 -11.53 -5.70
C LYS A 482 38.10 -10.23 -6.45
N GLU A 483 37.10 -9.51 -6.93
CA GLU A 483 37.29 -8.26 -7.67
C GLU A 483 37.77 -7.10 -6.79
N LEU A 484 37.13 -6.91 -5.63
CA LEU A 484 37.32 -5.71 -4.81
C LEU A 484 38.34 -5.88 -3.69
N TYR A 485 38.49 -7.09 -3.16
CA TYR A 485 39.29 -7.37 -1.96
C TYR A 485 40.33 -8.47 -2.18
N ASN A 486 40.59 -8.84 -3.43
CA ASN A 486 41.55 -9.88 -3.83
C ASN A 486 41.38 -11.20 -3.04
N GLY A 487 40.14 -11.56 -2.72
CA GLY A 487 39.83 -12.80 -2.02
C GLY A 487 40.02 -12.77 -0.49
N ALA A 488 40.04 -11.60 0.14
CA ALA A 488 40.26 -11.48 1.58
C ALA A 488 39.25 -12.28 2.43
N ASN A 489 37.99 -12.39 1.98
CA ASN A 489 36.93 -13.12 2.69
C ASN A 489 36.68 -14.52 2.11
N SER A 490 37.49 -14.96 1.13
CA SER A 490 37.27 -16.21 0.41
C SER A 490 37.23 -17.43 1.33
N LYS A 491 38.05 -17.48 2.39
CA LYS A 491 38.00 -18.58 3.36
C LYS A 491 36.64 -18.73 4.04
N GLU A 492 36.04 -17.63 4.49
CA GLU A 492 34.74 -17.64 5.17
C GLU A 492 33.61 -17.98 4.18
N ILE A 493 33.67 -17.41 2.97
CA ILE A 493 32.72 -17.68 1.89
C ILE A 493 32.74 -19.17 1.51
N GLU A 494 33.92 -19.76 1.30
CA GLU A 494 34.02 -21.19 0.98
C GLU A 494 33.52 -22.08 2.12
N GLN A 495 33.84 -21.77 3.38
CA GLN A 495 33.33 -22.53 4.53
C GLN A 495 31.81 -22.55 4.59
N LEU A 496 31.17 -21.39 4.41
CA LEU A 496 29.71 -21.29 4.37
C LEU A 496 29.12 -21.98 3.14
N TYR A 497 29.82 -21.91 2.00
CA TYR A 497 29.40 -22.57 0.76
C TYR A 497 29.38 -24.09 0.93
N TYR A 498 30.47 -24.67 1.45
CA TYR A 498 30.54 -26.09 1.75
C TYR A 498 29.49 -26.51 2.79
N LYS A 499 29.26 -25.67 3.81
CA LYS A 499 28.22 -25.92 4.82
C LYS A 499 26.82 -25.94 4.19
N ALA A 500 26.48 -24.94 3.38
CA ALA A 500 25.18 -24.87 2.70
C ALA A 500 24.98 -26.06 1.77
N ASN A 501 25.99 -26.39 0.96
CA ASN A 501 25.94 -27.49 0.00
C ASN A 501 25.81 -28.85 0.71
N SER A 502 26.57 -29.08 1.79
CA SER A 502 26.46 -30.31 2.58
C SER A 502 25.11 -30.46 3.27
N GLN A 503 24.58 -29.38 3.86
CA GLN A 503 23.30 -29.43 4.58
C GLN A 503 22.08 -29.51 3.65
N ARG A 504 22.17 -28.98 2.43
CA ARG A 504 21.16 -29.12 1.38
C ARG A 504 20.81 -30.58 1.10
N PHE A 505 21.81 -31.46 1.18
CA PHE A 505 21.68 -32.87 0.87
C PHE A 505 21.84 -33.79 2.08
N GLN A 506 21.70 -33.28 3.31
CA GLN A 506 21.69 -34.15 4.48
C GLN A 506 20.46 -35.08 4.43
N PRO A 507 20.65 -36.39 4.58
CA PRO A 507 19.55 -37.35 4.64
C PRO A 507 18.73 -37.14 5.92
N SER A 508 17.42 -37.37 5.84
CA SER A 508 16.54 -37.29 7.02
C SER A 508 16.80 -38.44 7.99
N ASP A 509 17.20 -39.60 7.45
CA ASP A 509 17.56 -40.81 8.19
C ASP A 509 19.03 -41.16 7.99
N ALA A 510 19.78 -41.35 9.09
CA ALA A 510 21.22 -41.63 9.05
C ALA A 510 21.59 -42.99 8.42
N ASN A 511 20.60 -43.86 8.17
CA ASN A 511 20.76 -45.20 7.61
C ASN A 511 20.18 -45.36 6.19
N GLU A 512 19.98 -44.27 5.43
CA GLU A 512 19.53 -44.33 4.02
C GLU A 512 20.43 -45.27 3.18
N SER A 513 19.79 -46.13 2.38
CA SER A 513 20.45 -46.97 1.38
C SER A 513 21.13 -46.10 0.30
N PRO A 514 22.21 -46.58 -0.35
CA PRO A 514 22.77 -45.92 -1.53
C PRO A 514 21.74 -45.59 -2.62
N GLU A 515 20.72 -46.44 -2.79
CA GLU A 515 19.65 -46.26 -3.77
C GLU A 515 18.70 -45.12 -3.37
N GLU A 516 18.38 -45.02 -2.08
CA GLU A 516 17.52 -43.97 -1.52
C GLU A 516 18.20 -42.61 -1.57
N THR A 517 19.51 -42.57 -1.31
CA THR A 517 20.35 -41.37 -1.46
C THR A 517 20.32 -40.87 -2.90
N TYR A 518 20.45 -41.78 -3.87
CA TYR A 518 20.39 -41.44 -5.30
C TYR A 518 19.02 -40.87 -5.68
N GLN A 519 17.93 -41.52 -5.26
CA GLN A 519 16.57 -41.04 -5.52
C GLN A 519 16.28 -39.68 -4.89
N ARG A 520 16.76 -39.43 -3.67
CA ARG A 520 16.63 -38.14 -2.99
C ARG A 520 17.41 -37.06 -3.73
N ALA A 521 18.66 -37.35 -4.10
CA ALA A 521 19.49 -36.44 -4.86
C ALA A 521 18.87 -36.09 -6.22
N MET A 522 18.24 -37.05 -6.91
CA MET A 522 17.51 -36.82 -8.17
C MET A 522 16.26 -35.94 -8.04
N LYS A 523 15.70 -35.76 -6.84
CA LYS A 523 14.59 -34.81 -6.63
C LYS A 523 15.05 -33.36 -6.70
N ASP A 524 16.35 -33.10 -6.53
CA ASP A 524 16.90 -31.76 -6.69
C ASP A 524 17.06 -31.44 -8.19
N PRO A 525 16.42 -30.37 -8.71
CA PRO A 525 16.42 -30.05 -10.14
C PRO A 525 17.83 -29.79 -10.70
N GLU A 526 18.74 -29.27 -9.88
CA GLU A 526 20.12 -28.97 -10.29
C GLU A 526 20.91 -30.28 -10.44
N VAL A 527 20.77 -31.19 -9.47
CA VAL A 527 21.41 -32.51 -9.51
C VAL A 527 20.91 -33.34 -10.70
N ALA A 528 19.59 -33.33 -10.95
CA ALA A 528 19.01 -34.01 -12.11
C ALA A 528 19.57 -33.47 -13.44
N LYS A 529 19.72 -32.15 -13.56
CA LYS A 529 20.30 -31.50 -14.73
C LYS A 529 21.77 -31.85 -14.92
N ILE A 530 22.55 -31.96 -13.85
CA ILE A 530 23.95 -32.39 -13.90
C ILE A 530 24.06 -33.84 -14.37
N MET A 531 23.20 -34.74 -13.89
CA MET A 531 23.22 -36.15 -14.30
C MET A 531 22.72 -36.41 -15.72
N GLN A 532 21.95 -35.49 -16.29
CA GLN A 532 21.51 -35.53 -17.69
C GLN A 532 22.52 -34.89 -18.66
N ASP A 533 23.55 -34.20 -18.16
CA ASP A 533 24.58 -33.56 -18.99
C ASP A 533 25.50 -34.63 -19.62
N PRO A 534 25.54 -34.75 -20.97
CA PRO A 534 26.35 -35.76 -21.67
C PRO A 534 27.85 -35.68 -21.34
N VAL A 535 28.36 -34.46 -21.09
CA VAL A 535 29.77 -34.25 -20.72
C VAL A 535 30.03 -34.82 -19.33
N MET A 536 29.13 -34.56 -18.37
CA MET A 536 29.24 -35.12 -17.03
C MET A 536 29.05 -36.64 -17.00
N GLN A 537 28.14 -37.20 -17.80
CA GLN A 537 27.99 -38.64 -17.92
C GLN A 537 29.27 -39.31 -18.42
N SER A 538 29.94 -38.72 -19.41
CA SER A 538 31.23 -39.20 -19.91
C SER A 538 32.32 -39.14 -18.84
N ILE A 539 32.40 -38.04 -18.10
CA ILE A 539 33.37 -37.85 -17.00
C ILE A 539 33.13 -38.86 -15.87
N LEU A 540 31.87 -39.08 -15.47
CA LEU A 540 31.51 -40.05 -14.43
C LEU A 540 31.83 -41.49 -14.87
N GLN A 541 31.59 -41.84 -16.14
CA GLN A 541 31.92 -43.15 -16.70
C GLN A 541 33.44 -43.37 -16.76
N GLN A 542 34.21 -42.35 -17.13
CA GLN A 542 35.67 -42.37 -17.10
C GLN A 542 36.20 -42.52 -15.66
N ALA A 543 35.57 -41.83 -14.69
CA ALA A 543 35.94 -41.91 -13.28
C ALA A 543 35.67 -43.27 -12.65
N GLN A 544 34.63 -44.01 -13.10
CA GLN A 544 34.37 -45.39 -12.69
C GLN A 544 35.48 -46.35 -13.13
N GLN A 545 36.10 -46.09 -14.28
CA GLN A 545 37.18 -46.92 -14.83
C GLN A 545 38.57 -46.47 -14.34
N ASN A 546 38.76 -45.17 -14.12
CA ASN A 546 40.01 -44.56 -13.65
C ASN A 546 39.74 -43.42 -12.65
N PRO A 547 39.86 -43.68 -11.33
CA PRO A 547 39.66 -42.66 -10.29
C PRO A 547 40.58 -41.43 -10.40
N ALA A 548 41.75 -41.56 -11.03
CA ALA A 548 42.68 -40.44 -11.23
C ALA A 548 42.20 -39.45 -12.31
N ALA A 549 41.39 -39.91 -13.28
CA ALA A 549 40.84 -39.05 -14.32
C ALA A 549 39.85 -38.00 -13.76
N LEU A 550 39.18 -38.31 -12.64
CA LEU A 550 38.28 -37.36 -11.96
C LEU A 550 39.04 -36.13 -11.42
N GLN A 551 40.28 -36.31 -10.95
CA GLN A 551 41.12 -35.21 -10.46
C GLN A 551 41.60 -34.27 -11.58
N GLU A 552 41.78 -34.79 -12.80
CA GLU A 552 42.18 -34.00 -13.97
C GLU A 552 41.01 -33.12 -14.45
N HIS A 553 39.81 -33.69 -14.54
CA HIS A 553 38.59 -32.97 -14.91
C HIS A 553 38.17 -31.92 -13.88
N MET A 554 38.54 -32.10 -12.60
CA MET A 554 38.35 -31.12 -11.53
C MET A 554 39.20 -29.84 -11.68
N GLN A 555 40.14 -29.77 -12.63
CA GLN A 555 40.87 -28.53 -12.91
C GLN A 555 39.98 -27.50 -13.62
N ASN A 556 38.91 -27.92 -14.28
CA ASN A 556 37.93 -27.02 -14.87
C ASN A 556 36.97 -26.51 -13.77
N PRO A 557 36.84 -25.19 -13.56
CA PRO A 557 35.99 -24.63 -12.50
C PRO A 557 34.52 -25.04 -12.59
N ASP A 558 33.97 -25.17 -13.80
CA ASP A 558 32.55 -25.51 -13.99
C ASP A 558 32.29 -26.99 -13.71
N VAL A 559 33.21 -27.85 -14.14
CA VAL A 559 33.17 -29.30 -13.87
C VAL A 559 33.39 -29.56 -12.38
N PHE A 560 34.32 -28.83 -11.76
CA PHE A 560 34.56 -28.89 -10.32
C PHE A 560 33.30 -28.59 -9.51
N LYS A 561 32.57 -27.51 -9.83
CA LYS A 561 31.30 -27.19 -9.18
C LYS A 561 30.30 -28.34 -9.29
N LYS A 562 30.10 -28.87 -10.49
CA LYS A 562 29.17 -29.99 -10.73
C LYS A 562 29.56 -31.24 -9.93
N ILE A 563 30.86 -31.57 -9.91
CA ILE A 563 31.39 -32.70 -9.11
C ILE A 563 31.16 -32.45 -7.60
N GLN A 564 31.41 -31.23 -7.10
CA GLN A 564 31.16 -30.89 -5.70
C GLN A 564 29.68 -31.01 -5.32
N THR A 565 28.76 -30.60 -6.19
CA THR A 565 27.31 -30.79 -5.99
C THR A 565 26.97 -32.28 -5.93
N LEU A 566 27.53 -33.12 -6.81
CA LEU A 566 27.29 -34.57 -6.79
C LEU A 566 27.91 -35.30 -5.58
N ILE A 567 29.07 -34.83 -5.10
CA ILE A 567 29.70 -35.32 -3.87
C ILE A 567 28.82 -34.95 -2.66
N ALA A 568 28.38 -33.69 -2.58
CA ALA A 568 27.50 -33.24 -1.49
C ALA A 568 26.16 -33.98 -1.51
N ALA A 569 25.62 -34.28 -2.69
CA ALA A 569 24.41 -35.08 -2.89
C ALA A 569 24.58 -36.57 -2.53
N GLY A 570 25.80 -37.04 -2.26
CA GLY A 570 26.10 -38.43 -1.91
C GLY A 570 26.11 -39.39 -3.11
N ILE A 571 26.05 -38.87 -4.35
CA ILE A 571 26.10 -39.66 -5.59
C ILE A 571 27.54 -40.13 -5.86
N ILE A 572 28.53 -39.23 -5.69
CA ILE A 572 29.95 -39.58 -5.84
C ILE A 572 30.53 -39.82 -4.44
N ARG A 573 31.04 -41.03 -4.20
CA ARG A 573 31.77 -41.38 -2.98
C ARG A 573 33.26 -41.28 -3.25
N THR A 574 33.90 -40.21 -2.76
CA THR A 574 35.36 -40.15 -2.72
C THR A 574 35.83 -41.09 -1.61
N GLY A 575 36.60 -42.12 -1.97
CA GLY A 575 37.13 -43.09 -1.00
C GLY A 575 37.92 -42.37 0.09
N ARG A 576 37.66 -42.74 1.35
CA ARG A 576 38.52 -42.39 2.49
C ARG A 576 39.79 -43.20 2.47
#